data_AF-A0A1I3I7H3-F1
#
_entry.id   AF-A0A1I3I7H3-F1
#
_cell.length_a   1.000
_cell.length_b   1.000
_cell.length_c   1.000
_cell.angle_alpha   90.00
_cell.angle_beta   90.00
_cell.angle_gamma   90.00
#
_symmetry.space_group_name_H-M   'P 1'
#
loop_
_entity.id
_entity.type
_entity.pdbx_description
1 polymer ?
#
loop_
_entity_poly.entity_id
_entity_poly.type
_entity_poly.pdbx_seq_one_letter_code
_entity_poly.pdbx_strand_id
1 'polypeptide(L)'
;MKNETIYDVVFRTYEVNYADKKTKEKIRKFIKRQLNKEYPNSDWNALSKYEKDTFIYITIKHKMLNDYTVETTRTKLERKIDSYVKNEFLQFDSNIKQHNTLIDQLNCQYYNEHDSDEIKLEKYNELCKVIKSFNNYVPLPEFNQWIKHPLTPFDYVISHESNPKCDNSFIVSESQMDHIIIEAMLKKFCEMNHLALNRDKIKECLNYLQDVPPDEFDYYPDEKDMKLLDTDEQLEMKETYTSFLKYEYYKKMLSNYDFFEDRN
;
A
#
# COMPACT_ATOMS: atom_id res chain seq x y z
N MET A 1 2.84 21.29 7.08
CA MET A 1 1.60 21.33 7.89
C MET A 1 1.87 20.65 9.22
N LYS A 2 1.47 21.22 10.37
CA LYS A 2 1.60 20.52 11.66
C LYS A 2 0.60 19.37 11.69
N ASN A 3 1.07 18.14 11.92
CA ASN A 3 0.19 16.99 12.14
C ASN A 3 -0.61 17.25 13.43
N GLU A 4 -1.93 17.27 13.31
CA GLU A 4 -2.85 17.47 14.43
C GLU A 4 -2.85 16.23 15.33
N THR A 5 -2.55 16.39 16.61
CA THR A 5 -2.48 15.24 17.52
C THR A 5 -3.88 14.84 18.00
N ILE A 6 -4.07 13.56 18.36
CA ILE A 6 -5.31 13.08 18.98
C ILE A 6 -5.75 13.93 20.18
N TYR A 7 -4.79 14.43 20.95
CA TYR A 7 -5.06 15.24 22.13
C TYR A 7 -5.67 16.59 21.75
N ASP A 8 -5.18 17.22 20.68
CA ASP A 8 -5.71 18.51 20.21
C ASP A 8 -7.15 18.36 19.71
N VAL A 9 -7.43 17.29 18.97
CA VAL A 9 -8.78 16.98 18.50
C VAL A 9 -9.72 16.75 19.68
N VAL A 10 -9.35 15.87 20.63
CA VAL A 10 -10.19 15.56 21.79
C VAL A 10 -10.40 16.79 22.67
N PHE A 11 -9.35 17.60 22.91
CA PHE A 11 -9.48 18.81 23.72
C PHE A 11 -10.42 19.84 23.10
N ARG A 12 -10.40 19.98 21.77
CA ARG A 12 -11.33 20.83 21.02
C ARG A 12 -12.75 20.26 21.06
N THR A 13 -12.92 18.97 20.82
CA THR A 13 -14.25 18.32 20.78
C THR A 13 -15.00 18.45 22.10
N TYR A 14 -14.31 18.25 23.23
CA TYR A 14 -14.90 18.32 24.57
C TYR A 14 -14.75 19.69 25.25
N GLU A 15 -14.25 20.70 24.52
CA GLU A 15 -14.06 22.08 25.01
C GLU A 15 -13.19 22.18 26.29
N VAL A 16 -12.23 21.25 26.46
CA VAL A 16 -11.31 21.19 27.62
C VAL A 16 -9.95 21.85 27.35
N ASN A 17 -9.86 22.69 26.32
CA ASN A 17 -8.64 23.42 25.94
C ASN A 17 -8.09 24.31 27.05
N TYR A 18 -8.95 24.83 27.93
CA TYR A 18 -8.58 25.72 29.02
C TYR A 18 -8.42 25.02 30.38
N ALA A 19 -8.53 23.68 30.41
CA ALA A 19 -8.30 22.91 31.62
C ALA A 19 -6.86 23.09 32.13
N ASP A 20 -6.69 22.96 33.44
CA ASP A 20 -5.39 23.06 34.09
C ASP A 20 -4.44 21.94 33.63
N LYS A 21 -3.14 22.16 33.84
CA LYS A 21 -2.08 21.23 33.37
C LYS A 21 -2.27 19.81 33.93
N LYS A 22 -2.68 19.67 35.20
CA LYS A 22 -2.85 18.38 35.86
C LYS A 22 -4.04 17.62 35.28
N THR A 23 -5.13 18.31 34.98
CA THR A 23 -6.29 17.72 34.30
C THR A 23 -5.95 17.30 32.87
N LYS A 24 -5.25 18.14 32.10
CA LYS A 24 -4.78 17.76 30.75
C LYS A 24 -3.89 16.53 30.75
N GLU A 25 -2.97 16.40 31.71
CA GLU A 25 -2.13 15.20 31.85
C GLU A 25 -2.94 13.93 32.16
N LYS A 26 -3.96 14.04 33.03
CA LYS A 26 -4.88 12.92 33.30
C LYS A 26 -5.64 12.50 32.05
N ILE A 27 -6.17 13.46 31.29
CA ILE A 27 -6.89 13.19 30.04
C ILE A 27 -5.95 12.54 29.02
N ARG A 28 -4.72 13.04 28.84
CA ARG A 28 -3.73 12.42 27.93
C ARG A 28 -3.42 10.97 28.30
N LYS A 29 -3.20 10.68 29.58
CA LYS A 29 -2.98 9.31 30.07
C LYS A 29 -4.17 8.42 29.80
N PHE A 30 -5.39 8.93 30.03
CA PHE A 30 -6.62 8.22 29.75
C PHE A 30 -6.78 7.91 28.25
N ILE A 31 -6.61 8.91 27.39
CA ILE A 31 -6.68 8.76 25.93
C ILE A 31 -5.65 7.73 25.46
N LYS A 32 -4.38 7.86 25.88
CA LYS A 32 -3.33 6.91 25.50
C LYS A 32 -3.67 5.48 25.90
N ARG A 33 -4.20 5.28 27.11
CA ARG A 33 -4.58 3.96 27.60
C ARG A 33 -5.74 3.36 26.80
N GLN A 34 -6.76 4.15 26.48
CA GLN A 34 -7.89 3.65 25.68
C GLN A 34 -7.52 3.43 24.23
N LEU A 35 -6.69 4.31 23.65
CA LEU A 35 -6.24 4.16 22.27
C LEU A 35 -5.45 2.85 22.10
N ASN A 36 -4.50 2.58 23.00
CA ASN A 36 -3.74 1.33 23.00
C ASN A 36 -4.60 0.09 23.26
N LYS A 37 -5.77 0.25 23.90
CA LYS A 37 -6.69 -0.85 24.18
C LYS A 37 -7.54 -1.20 22.95
N GLU A 38 -8.10 -0.19 22.29
CA GLU A 38 -8.96 -0.39 21.11
C GLU A 38 -8.15 -0.64 19.83
N TYR A 39 -6.99 0.01 19.69
CA TYR A 39 -6.11 -0.10 18.52
C TYR A 39 -4.67 -0.41 18.95
N PRO A 40 -4.37 -1.68 19.30
CA PRO A 40 -3.01 -2.08 19.65
C PRO A 40 -2.07 -1.87 18.47
N ASN A 41 -0.92 -1.22 18.70
CA ASN A 41 0.14 -0.99 17.71
C ASN A 41 -0.20 -0.05 16.53
N SER A 42 -1.37 0.57 16.50
CA SER A 42 -1.72 1.54 15.46
C SER A 42 -1.33 2.98 15.85
N ASP A 43 -0.74 3.73 14.91
CA ASP A 43 -0.59 5.17 15.07
C ASP A 43 -1.92 5.88 14.81
N TRP A 44 -2.22 6.93 15.58
CA TRP A 44 -3.41 7.75 15.40
C TRP A 44 -3.55 8.23 13.96
N ASN A 45 -2.45 8.61 13.31
CA ASN A 45 -2.52 9.14 11.96
C ASN A 45 -2.89 8.07 10.92
N ALA A 46 -2.54 6.81 11.18
CA ALA A 46 -2.84 5.68 10.31
C ALA A 46 -4.31 5.23 10.39
N LEU A 47 -5.04 5.61 11.43
CA LEU A 47 -6.46 5.29 11.57
C LEU A 47 -7.30 5.99 10.51
N SER A 48 -8.29 5.27 9.97
CA SER A 48 -9.34 5.82 9.12
C SER A 48 -10.16 6.88 9.85
N LYS A 49 -10.87 7.73 9.09
CA LYS A 49 -11.80 8.71 9.68
C LYS A 49 -12.82 8.02 10.60
N TYR A 50 -13.35 6.87 10.17
CA TYR A 50 -14.33 6.10 10.93
C TYR A 50 -13.80 5.62 12.28
N GLU A 51 -12.57 5.08 12.31
CA GLU A 51 -11.94 4.62 13.55
C GLU A 51 -11.66 5.78 14.51
N LYS A 52 -11.19 6.92 13.96
CA LYS A 52 -10.97 8.16 14.72
C LYS A 52 -12.27 8.69 15.33
N ASP A 53 -13.34 8.76 14.54
CA ASP A 53 -14.65 9.25 14.97
C ASP A 53 -15.29 8.30 15.99
N THR A 54 -15.19 6.98 15.78
CA THR A 54 -15.65 5.97 16.74
C THR A 54 -14.94 6.13 18.08
N PHE A 55 -13.62 6.28 18.05
CA PHE A 55 -12.84 6.46 19.27
C PHE A 55 -13.27 7.71 20.04
N ILE A 56 -13.36 8.85 19.35
CA ILE A 56 -13.69 10.15 19.96
C ILE A 56 -15.14 10.15 20.45
N TYR A 57 -16.10 9.91 19.56
CA TYR A 57 -17.51 10.17 19.81
C TYR A 57 -18.26 9.01 20.47
N ILE A 58 -17.66 7.81 20.52
CA ILE A 58 -18.27 6.63 21.13
C ILE A 58 -17.41 6.12 22.29
N THR A 59 -16.18 5.68 22.03
CA THR A 59 -15.34 4.98 23.02
C THR A 59 -15.05 5.83 24.26
N ILE A 60 -14.59 7.08 24.06
CA ILE A 60 -14.20 7.93 25.19
C ILE A 60 -15.32 8.87 25.66
N LYS A 61 -16.45 8.95 24.93
CA LYS A 61 -17.52 9.94 25.13
C LYS A 61 -18.00 10.01 26.56
N HIS A 62 -18.44 8.87 27.11
CA HIS A 62 -19.05 8.84 28.44
C HIS A 62 -18.11 9.38 29.51
N LYS A 63 -16.85 8.93 29.49
CA LYS A 63 -15.86 9.36 30.50
C LYS A 63 -15.42 10.81 30.29
N MET A 64 -15.29 11.26 29.03
CA MET A 64 -14.96 12.65 28.74
C MET A 64 -16.06 13.59 29.25
N LEU A 65 -17.33 13.30 28.94
CA LEU A 65 -18.46 14.12 29.40
C LEU A 65 -18.60 14.11 30.93
N ASN A 66 -18.51 12.96 31.57
CA ASN A 66 -18.78 12.87 33.01
C ASN A 66 -17.62 13.38 33.87
N ASP A 67 -16.38 13.05 33.53
CA ASP A 67 -15.24 13.28 34.43
C ASP A 67 -14.48 14.57 34.13
N TYR A 68 -14.61 15.12 32.91
CA TYR A 68 -13.72 16.19 32.43
C TYR A 68 -14.44 17.40 31.84
N THR A 69 -15.75 17.36 31.61
CA THR A 69 -16.53 18.54 31.18
C THR A 69 -17.31 19.16 32.32
N VAL A 70 -17.54 20.47 32.23
CA VAL A 70 -18.30 21.22 33.25
C VAL A 70 -19.78 20.88 33.12
N GLU A 71 -20.43 20.59 34.25
CA GLU A 71 -21.85 20.19 34.35
C GLU A 71 -22.79 21.07 33.49
N THR A 72 -22.58 22.40 33.54
CA THR A 72 -23.39 23.39 32.82
C THR A 72 -23.27 23.30 31.30
N THR A 73 -22.17 22.75 30.79
CA THR A 73 -21.90 22.60 29.34
C THR A 73 -22.13 21.17 28.85
N ARG A 74 -22.22 20.19 29.75
CA ARG A 74 -22.29 18.76 29.42
C ARG A 74 -23.45 18.44 28.48
N THR A 75 -24.67 18.88 28.80
CA THR A 75 -25.85 18.62 27.97
C THR A 75 -25.74 19.25 26.58
N LYS A 76 -25.12 20.43 26.47
CA LYS A 76 -24.91 21.11 25.18
C LYS A 76 -23.88 20.35 24.34
N LEU A 77 -22.78 19.93 24.95
CA LEU A 77 -21.73 19.14 24.29
C LEU A 77 -22.24 17.78 23.84
N GLU A 78 -23.02 17.11 24.68
CA GLU A 78 -23.64 15.83 24.35
C GLU A 78 -24.55 15.94 23.13
N ARG A 79 -25.46 16.94 23.11
CA ARG A 79 -26.31 17.20 21.94
C ARG A 79 -25.52 17.50 20.67
N LYS A 80 -24.41 18.24 20.78
CA LYS A 80 -23.53 18.56 19.64
C LYS A 80 -22.86 17.30 19.09
N ILE A 81 -22.37 16.43 19.97
CA ILE A 81 -21.77 15.14 19.60
C ILE A 81 -22.82 14.23 18.95
N ASP A 82 -24.00 14.11 19.56
CA ASP A 82 -25.07 13.27 19.03
C ASP A 82 -25.57 13.75 17.67
N SER A 83 -25.65 15.07 17.47
CA SER A 83 -25.97 15.65 16.16
C SER A 83 -24.89 15.37 15.12
N TYR A 84 -23.60 15.41 15.50
CA TYR A 84 -22.50 15.06 14.59
C TYR A 84 -22.61 13.59 14.17
N VAL A 85 -22.72 12.69 15.14
CA VAL A 85 -22.85 11.24 14.89
C VAL A 85 -24.06 10.95 14.01
N LYS A 86 -25.22 11.56 14.30
CA LYS A 86 -26.43 11.42 13.47
C LYS A 86 -26.22 11.87 12.04
N ASN A 87 -25.54 13.00 11.82
CA ASN A 87 -25.27 13.52 10.49
C ASN A 87 -24.31 12.62 9.71
N GLU A 88 -23.26 12.11 10.34
CA GLU A 88 -22.36 11.13 9.71
C GLU A 88 -23.12 9.85 9.33
N PHE A 89 -24.00 9.33 10.20
CA PHE A 89 -24.86 8.19 9.86
C PHE A 89 -25.76 8.46 8.64
N LEU A 90 -26.37 9.65 8.56
CA LEU A 90 -27.18 10.03 7.39
C LEU A 90 -26.34 10.12 6.11
N GLN A 91 -25.11 10.61 6.20
CA GLN A 91 -24.18 10.62 5.07
C GLN A 91 -23.80 9.20 4.64
N PHE A 92 -23.52 8.30 5.60
CA PHE A 92 -23.25 6.90 5.29
C PHE A 92 -24.43 6.22 4.60
N ASP A 93 -25.66 6.41 5.10
CA ASP A 93 -26.87 5.88 4.46
C ASP A 93 -27.03 6.41 3.02
N SER A 94 -26.80 7.71 2.81
CA SER A 94 -26.81 8.31 1.47
C SER A 94 -25.76 7.69 0.56
N ASN A 95 -24.53 7.52 1.04
CA ASN A 95 -23.43 6.94 0.26
C ASN A 95 -23.71 5.47 -0.09
N ILE A 96 -24.24 4.68 0.85
CA ILE A 96 -24.65 3.29 0.60
C ILE A 96 -25.76 3.24 -0.45
N LYS A 97 -26.77 4.10 -0.35
CA LYS A 97 -27.86 4.17 -1.35
C LYS A 97 -27.35 4.53 -2.74
N GLN A 98 -26.43 5.50 -2.84
CA GLN A 98 -25.80 5.86 -4.10
C GLN A 98 -24.98 4.69 -4.65
N HIS A 99 -24.18 4.03 -3.81
CA HIS A 99 -23.40 2.87 -4.20
C HIS A 99 -24.27 1.70 -4.69
N ASN A 100 -25.35 1.40 -3.98
CA ASN A 100 -26.29 0.35 -4.40
C ASN A 100 -26.98 0.72 -5.73
N THR A 101 -27.37 1.99 -5.89
CA THR A 101 -27.95 2.48 -7.16
C THR A 101 -26.97 2.30 -8.33
N LEU A 102 -25.68 2.57 -8.09
CA LEU A 102 -24.61 2.37 -9.06
C LEU A 102 -24.44 0.89 -9.42
N ILE A 103 -24.45 -0.01 -8.42
CA ILE A 103 -24.40 -1.46 -8.65
C ILE A 103 -25.61 -1.94 -9.45
N ASP A 104 -26.81 -1.43 -9.12
CA ASP A 104 -28.04 -1.79 -9.83
C ASP A 104 -27.98 -1.36 -11.30
N GLN A 105 -27.47 -0.15 -11.57
CA GLN A 105 -27.27 0.34 -12.94
C GLN A 105 -26.25 -0.51 -13.71
N LEU A 106 -25.16 -0.94 -13.07
CA LEU A 106 -24.15 -1.79 -13.70
C LEU A 106 -24.68 -3.18 -14.09
N ASN A 107 -25.55 -3.74 -13.26
CA ASN A 107 -26.13 -5.08 -13.46
C ASN A 107 -27.46 -5.05 -14.22
N CYS A 108 -27.98 -3.87 -14.56
CA CYS A 108 -29.24 -3.76 -15.26
C CYS A 108 -29.13 -4.32 -16.68
N GLN A 109 -30.06 -5.20 -17.05
CA GLN A 109 -30.22 -5.66 -18.43
C GLN A 109 -31.07 -4.64 -19.19
N TYR A 110 -30.42 -3.84 -20.04
CA TYR A 110 -31.06 -2.77 -20.82
C TYR A 110 -31.77 -3.29 -22.08
N TYR A 111 -31.52 -4.53 -22.49
CA TYR A 111 -32.11 -5.11 -23.69
C TYR A 111 -33.36 -5.94 -23.40
N ASN A 112 -34.41 -5.71 -24.18
CA ASN A 112 -35.60 -6.55 -24.24
C ASN A 112 -36.01 -6.79 -25.70
N GLU A 113 -36.27 -8.05 -26.06
CA GLU A 113 -36.60 -8.44 -27.43
C GLU A 113 -37.93 -7.83 -27.90
N HIS A 114 -38.89 -7.65 -26.99
CA HIS A 114 -40.24 -7.17 -27.28
C HIS A 114 -40.35 -5.63 -27.39
N ASP A 115 -39.28 -4.90 -27.10
CA ASP A 115 -39.27 -3.44 -27.21
C ASP A 115 -39.25 -3.00 -28.68
N SER A 116 -39.85 -1.84 -28.97
CA SER A 116 -39.74 -1.19 -30.27
C SER A 116 -38.31 -0.72 -30.52
N ASP A 117 -37.95 -0.52 -31.79
CA ASP A 117 -36.59 -0.07 -32.16
C ASP A 117 -36.24 1.30 -31.53
N GLU A 118 -37.23 2.17 -31.36
CA GLU A 118 -37.08 3.45 -30.66
C GLU A 118 -36.71 3.27 -29.19
N ILE A 119 -37.40 2.36 -28.48
CA ILE A 119 -37.13 2.06 -27.06
C ILE A 119 -35.76 1.37 -26.91
N LYS A 120 -35.42 0.44 -27.82
CA LYS A 120 -34.10 -0.20 -27.84
C LYS A 120 -32.99 0.82 -28.01
N LEU A 121 -33.16 1.80 -28.91
CA LEU A 121 -32.18 2.87 -29.11
C LEU A 121 -32.03 3.77 -27.88
N GLU A 122 -33.13 4.10 -27.21
CA GLU A 122 -33.11 4.85 -25.96
C GLU A 122 -32.34 4.08 -24.88
N LYS A 123 -32.65 2.80 -24.68
CA LYS A 123 -32.01 1.93 -23.69
C LYS A 123 -30.53 1.71 -23.98
N TYR A 124 -30.14 1.59 -25.25
CA TYR A 124 -28.74 1.56 -25.66
C TYR A 124 -27.99 2.84 -25.28
N ASN A 125 -28.61 4.01 -25.46
CA ASN A 125 -28.00 5.28 -25.07
C ASN A 125 -27.83 5.39 -23.55
N GLU A 126 -28.79 4.87 -22.76
CA GLU A 126 -28.66 4.75 -21.31
C GLU A 126 -27.48 3.85 -20.92
N LEU A 127 -27.39 2.66 -21.53
CA LEU A 127 -26.28 1.73 -21.32
C LEU A 127 -24.92 2.38 -21.61
N CYS A 128 -24.78 3.08 -22.73
CA CYS A 128 -23.54 3.77 -23.09
C CYS A 128 -23.17 4.87 -22.09
N LYS A 129 -24.16 5.60 -21.56
CA LYS A 129 -23.93 6.62 -20.52
C LYS A 129 -23.45 5.98 -19.22
N VAL A 130 -24.06 4.88 -18.81
CA VAL A 130 -23.65 4.12 -17.62
C VAL A 130 -22.21 3.65 -17.79
N ILE A 131 -21.88 2.92 -18.86
CA ILE A 131 -20.51 2.45 -19.12
C ILE A 131 -19.48 3.58 -19.02
N LYS A 132 -19.71 4.72 -19.69
CA LYS A 132 -18.79 5.88 -19.62
C LYS A 132 -18.66 6.47 -18.23
N SER A 133 -19.77 6.57 -17.49
CA SER A 133 -19.75 7.11 -16.13
C SER A 133 -18.88 6.27 -15.17
N PHE A 134 -18.78 4.97 -15.41
CA PHE A 134 -17.94 4.05 -14.64
C PHE A 134 -16.50 3.98 -15.17
N ASN A 135 -16.30 3.84 -16.48
CA ASN A 135 -14.99 3.79 -17.10
C ASN A 135 -15.02 4.42 -18.50
N ASN A 136 -14.40 5.59 -18.63
CA ASN A 136 -14.32 6.33 -19.90
C ASN A 136 -13.47 5.65 -20.98
N TYR A 137 -12.67 4.64 -20.61
CA TYR A 137 -11.74 3.93 -21.50
C TYR A 137 -12.33 2.64 -22.07
N VAL A 138 -13.53 2.23 -21.63
CA VAL A 138 -14.21 1.06 -22.20
C VAL A 138 -14.76 1.41 -23.59
N PRO A 139 -14.38 0.67 -24.64
CA PRO A 139 -14.95 0.88 -25.97
C PRO A 139 -16.44 0.57 -25.93
N LEU A 140 -17.25 1.50 -26.43
CA LEU A 140 -18.69 1.29 -26.50
C LEU A 140 -19.01 0.28 -27.62
N PRO A 141 -19.90 -0.70 -27.37
CA PRO A 141 -20.41 -1.56 -28.44
C PRO A 141 -21.18 -0.72 -29.46
N GLU A 142 -21.20 -1.12 -30.72
CA GLU A 142 -22.15 -0.53 -31.68
C GLU A 142 -23.57 -1.05 -31.41
N PHE A 143 -24.60 -0.24 -31.68
CA PHE A 143 -26.01 -0.60 -31.48
C PHE A 143 -26.39 -1.97 -32.08
N ASN A 144 -25.96 -2.23 -33.31
CA ASN A 144 -26.23 -3.49 -34.01
C ASN A 144 -25.50 -4.69 -33.41
N GLN A 145 -24.36 -4.47 -32.75
CA GLN A 145 -23.61 -5.52 -32.06
C GLN A 145 -24.24 -5.83 -30.70
N TRP A 146 -24.65 -4.78 -29.97
CA TRP A 146 -25.32 -4.90 -28.69
C TRP A 146 -26.66 -5.66 -28.79
N ILE A 147 -27.48 -5.40 -29.82
CA ILE A 147 -28.74 -6.15 -30.02
C ILE A 147 -28.49 -7.65 -30.24
N LYS A 148 -27.41 -8.02 -30.93
CA LYS A 148 -27.09 -9.43 -31.21
C LYS A 148 -26.55 -10.17 -30.00
N HIS A 149 -25.82 -9.46 -29.14
CA HIS A 149 -25.22 -9.98 -27.91
C HIS A 149 -25.44 -9.00 -26.76
N PRO A 150 -26.65 -9.00 -26.17
CA PRO A 150 -27.02 -8.04 -25.13
C PRO A 150 -26.31 -8.37 -23.81
N LEU A 151 -25.26 -7.61 -23.54
CA LEU A 151 -24.49 -7.66 -22.31
C LEU A 151 -24.86 -6.51 -21.38
N THR A 152 -24.66 -6.71 -20.08
CA THR A 152 -24.84 -5.66 -19.07
C THR A 152 -23.65 -4.68 -19.09
N PRO A 153 -23.81 -3.45 -18.57
CA PRO A 153 -22.67 -2.54 -18.39
C PRO A 153 -21.51 -3.17 -17.61
N PHE A 154 -21.79 -3.97 -16.58
CA PHE A 154 -20.80 -4.71 -15.80
C PHE A 154 -19.95 -5.65 -16.69
N ASP A 155 -20.60 -6.41 -17.57
CA ASP A 155 -19.91 -7.33 -18.50
C ASP A 155 -18.95 -6.57 -19.44
N TYR A 156 -19.34 -5.37 -19.91
CA TYR A 156 -18.47 -4.53 -20.75
C TYR A 156 -17.25 -4.01 -19.97
N VAL A 157 -17.43 -3.59 -18.72
CA VAL A 157 -16.33 -3.10 -17.88
C VAL A 157 -15.38 -4.25 -17.54
N ILE A 158 -15.90 -5.38 -17.05
CA ILE A 158 -15.10 -6.54 -16.65
C ILE A 158 -14.41 -7.18 -17.85
N SER A 159 -15.07 -7.32 -19.00
CA SER A 159 -14.44 -7.92 -20.19
C SER A 159 -13.32 -7.06 -20.77
N HIS A 160 -13.34 -5.75 -20.52
CA HIS A 160 -12.24 -4.84 -20.87
C HIS A 160 -11.12 -4.87 -19.82
N GLU A 161 -11.44 -4.95 -18.53
CA GLU A 161 -10.45 -5.12 -17.46
C GLU A 161 -9.77 -6.51 -17.48
N SER A 162 -10.51 -7.54 -17.89
CA SER A 162 -10.04 -8.94 -17.98
C SER A 162 -9.36 -9.25 -19.32
N ASN A 163 -9.49 -8.36 -20.30
CA ASN A 163 -8.62 -8.38 -21.47
C ASN A 163 -7.39 -7.52 -21.16
N PRO A 164 -6.20 -8.09 -20.97
CA PRO A 164 -4.95 -7.35 -21.05
C PRO A 164 -4.67 -7.00 -22.52
N LYS A 165 -5.63 -6.36 -23.21
CA LYS A 165 -5.36 -5.67 -24.46
C LYS A 165 -4.75 -4.34 -24.09
N CYS A 166 -3.45 -4.43 -23.82
CA CYS A 166 -2.43 -3.49 -24.25
C CYS A 166 -2.98 -2.07 -24.37
N ASP A 167 -3.21 -1.45 -23.22
CA ASP A 167 -3.31 -0.02 -23.17
C ASP A 167 -1.94 0.49 -23.63
N ASN A 168 -1.90 1.03 -24.84
CA ASN A 168 -0.75 1.78 -25.35
C ASN A 168 -0.65 3.15 -24.64
N SER A 169 -1.12 3.26 -23.40
CA SER A 169 -0.43 4.10 -22.45
C SER A 169 0.83 3.32 -22.10
N PHE A 170 2.00 3.78 -22.58
CA PHE A 170 3.26 3.32 -22.02
C PHE A 170 3.27 3.77 -20.55
N ILE A 171 2.61 3.01 -19.67
CA ILE A 171 2.84 3.07 -18.24
C ILE A 171 4.24 2.48 -18.12
N VAL A 172 5.22 3.37 -18.18
CA VAL A 172 6.59 3.03 -17.83
C VAL A 172 6.49 2.57 -16.38
N SER A 173 6.64 1.27 -16.17
CA SER A 173 6.63 0.73 -14.81
C SER A 173 7.72 1.43 -13.99
N GLU A 174 7.53 1.55 -12.66
CA GLU A 174 8.58 2.10 -11.79
C GLU A 174 9.91 1.38 -12.01
N SER A 175 9.89 0.05 -12.22
CA SER A 175 11.09 -0.72 -12.56
C SER A 175 11.79 -0.28 -13.86
N GLN A 176 11.03 0.12 -14.89
CA GLN A 176 11.59 0.65 -16.14
C GLN A 176 12.12 2.07 -15.94
N MET A 177 11.44 2.90 -15.14
CA MET A 177 11.94 4.23 -14.79
C MET A 177 13.24 4.13 -13.98
N ASP A 178 13.27 3.27 -12.98
CA ASP A 178 14.44 3.01 -12.13
C ASP A 178 15.61 2.47 -12.95
N HIS A 179 15.36 1.55 -13.89
CA HIS A 179 16.38 1.05 -14.79
C HIS A 179 17.02 2.18 -15.60
N ILE A 180 16.21 3.05 -16.21
CA ILE A 180 16.71 4.19 -17.00
C ILE A 180 17.44 5.22 -16.12
N ILE A 181 16.94 5.49 -14.90
CA ILE A 181 17.58 6.39 -13.94
C ILE A 181 18.96 5.85 -13.54
N ILE A 182 19.03 4.56 -13.19
CA ILE A 182 20.28 3.89 -12.81
C ILE A 182 21.26 3.89 -13.99
N GLU A 183 20.81 3.56 -15.21
CA GLU A 183 21.68 3.61 -16.40
C GLU A 183 22.21 5.03 -16.68
N ALA A 184 21.35 6.05 -16.55
CA ALA A 184 21.74 7.44 -16.75
C ALA A 184 22.77 7.90 -15.70
N MET A 185 22.54 7.57 -14.42
CA MET A 185 23.48 7.86 -13.32
C MET A 185 24.80 7.13 -13.51
N LEU A 186 24.77 5.83 -13.81
CA LEU A 186 25.97 5.01 -14.04
C LEU A 186 26.78 5.54 -15.22
N LYS A 187 26.12 5.88 -16.33
CA LYS A 187 26.79 6.43 -17.51
C LYS A 187 27.51 7.73 -17.17
N LYS A 188 26.84 8.65 -16.47
CA LYS A 188 27.45 9.93 -16.06
C LYS A 188 28.59 9.74 -15.06
N PHE A 189 28.42 8.87 -14.07
CA PHE A 189 29.45 8.57 -13.08
C PHE A 189 30.70 7.92 -13.70
N CYS A 190 30.52 6.98 -14.63
CA CYS A 190 31.60 6.33 -15.36
C CYS A 190 32.33 7.32 -16.29
N GLU A 191 31.60 8.22 -16.96
CA GLU A 191 32.17 9.30 -17.79
C GLU A 191 33.04 10.26 -16.95
N MET A 192 32.60 10.64 -15.75
CA MET A 192 33.30 11.62 -14.91
C MET A 192 34.56 11.08 -14.23
N ASN A 193 34.57 9.78 -13.88
CA ASN A 193 35.66 9.18 -13.10
C ASN A 193 36.59 8.28 -13.94
N HIS A 194 36.38 8.17 -15.26
CA HIS A 194 37.10 7.24 -16.13
C HIS A 194 37.03 5.78 -15.65
N LEU A 195 35.90 5.38 -15.07
CA LEU A 195 35.68 4.02 -14.56
C LEU A 195 34.74 3.24 -15.50
N ALA A 196 34.85 1.91 -15.47
CA ALA A 196 33.94 0.96 -16.10
C ALA A 196 33.38 0.01 -15.04
N LEU A 197 32.07 -0.25 -15.11
CA LEU A 197 31.44 -1.26 -14.26
C LEU A 197 31.68 -2.65 -14.86
N ASN A 198 32.32 -3.54 -14.12
CA ASN A 198 32.57 -4.92 -14.53
C ASN A 198 31.33 -5.80 -14.30
N ARG A 199 30.49 -5.90 -15.34
CA ARG A 199 29.24 -6.68 -15.31
C ARG A 199 29.47 -8.18 -15.15
N ASP A 200 30.58 -8.70 -15.68
CA ASP A 200 30.91 -10.12 -15.59
C ASP A 200 31.27 -10.51 -14.16
N LYS A 201 32.03 -9.67 -13.45
CA LYS A 201 32.31 -9.85 -12.01
C LYS A 201 31.06 -9.80 -11.14
N ILE A 202 30.12 -8.89 -11.43
CA ILE A 202 28.84 -8.83 -10.71
C ILE A 202 28.07 -10.14 -10.92
N LYS A 203 27.99 -10.63 -12.16
CA LYS A 203 27.30 -11.87 -12.49
C LYS A 203 27.95 -13.08 -11.81
N GLU A 204 29.27 -13.18 -11.85
CA GLU A 204 30.03 -14.24 -11.17
C GLU A 204 29.77 -14.22 -9.66
N CYS A 205 29.83 -13.04 -9.04
CA CYS A 205 29.60 -12.83 -7.62
C CYS A 205 28.17 -13.25 -7.20
N LEU A 206 27.15 -12.84 -7.96
CA LEU A 206 25.75 -13.15 -7.66
C LEU A 206 25.45 -14.64 -7.85
N ASN A 207 25.94 -15.25 -8.93
CA ASN A 207 25.75 -16.67 -9.18
C ASN A 207 26.38 -17.52 -8.06
N TYR A 208 27.61 -17.21 -7.67
CA TYR A 208 28.31 -17.96 -6.63
C TYR A 208 27.59 -17.91 -5.27
N LEU A 209 27.08 -16.74 -4.88
CA LEU A 209 26.35 -16.58 -3.61
C LEU A 209 24.94 -17.20 -3.63
N GLN A 210 24.35 -17.39 -4.81
CA GLN A 210 23.09 -18.09 -4.97
C GLN A 210 23.28 -19.62 -4.91
N ASP A 211 24.39 -20.11 -5.46
CA ASP A 211 24.70 -21.55 -5.51
C ASP A 211 25.23 -22.10 -4.18
N VAL A 212 25.77 -21.24 -3.29
CA VAL A 212 26.33 -21.63 -1.98
C VAL A 212 25.43 -21.13 -0.84
N PRO A 213 24.60 -22.00 -0.22
CA PRO A 213 23.70 -21.60 0.85
C PRO A 213 24.47 -21.08 2.09
N PRO A 214 23.90 -20.11 2.84
CA PRO A 214 24.57 -19.50 4.01
C PRO A 214 24.90 -20.51 5.13
N ASP A 215 24.14 -21.60 5.19
CA ASP A 215 24.19 -22.61 6.24
C ASP A 215 25.26 -23.70 5.96
N GLU A 216 25.98 -23.63 4.83
CA GLU A 216 27.05 -24.60 4.49
C GLU A 216 28.36 -24.40 5.30
N PHE A 217 28.49 -23.31 6.05
CA PHE A 217 29.73 -22.95 6.76
C PHE A 217 29.57 -22.90 8.29
N ASP A 218 28.91 -23.91 8.88
CA ASP A 218 28.61 -23.99 10.31
C ASP A 218 29.84 -24.28 11.23
N TYR A 219 30.99 -24.67 10.67
CA TYR A 219 32.19 -24.95 11.47
C TYR A 219 33.50 -24.62 10.72
N TYR A 220 34.43 -23.94 11.40
CA TYR A 220 35.73 -23.52 10.86
C TYR A 220 36.87 -24.15 11.65
N PRO A 221 37.61 -25.10 11.07
CA PRO A 221 38.84 -25.59 11.66
C PRO A 221 39.98 -24.56 11.54
N ASP A 222 40.73 -24.36 12.62
CA ASP A 222 42.02 -23.63 12.68
C ASP A 222 43.07 -24.39 11.82
N GLU A 223 44.10 -23.71 11.28
CA GLU A 223 45.27 -24.36 10.64
C GLU A 223 45.89 -25.51 11.48
N LYS A 224 45.69 -25.50 12.80
CA LYS A 224 46.07 -26.57 13.74
C LYS A 224 45.20 -27.82 13.62
N ASP A 225 43.93 -27.68 13.27
CA ASP A 225 42.99 -28.78 13.09
C ASP A 225 43.27 -29.51 11.76
N MET A 226 43.78 -28.79 10.74
CA MET A 226 44.23 -29.38 9.47
C MET A 226 45.42 -30.35 9.61
N LYS A 227 46.28 -30.19 10.61
CA LYS A 227 47.50 -31.01 10.76
C LYS A 227 47.26 -32.39 11.37
N LEU A 228 46.04 -32.66 11.87
CA LEU A 228 45.67 -33.89 12.57
C LEU A 228 44.89 -34.89 11.70
N LEU A 229 44.50 -34.48 10.49
CA LEU A 229 43.68 -35.27 9.56
C LEU A 229 44.55 -36.05 8.58
N ASP A 230 44.00 -37.08 7.94
CA ASP A 230 44.69 -37.80 6.88
C ASP A 230 44.80 -36.97 5.58
N THR A 231 45.57 -37.45 4.60
CA THR A 231 45.88 -36.67 3.38
C THR A 231 44.66 -36.34 2.52
N ASP A 232 43.63 -37.19 2.53
CA ASP A 232 42.43 -37.03 1.70
C ASP A 232 41.43 -36.09 2.40
N GLU A 233 41.25 -36.24 3.72
CA GLU A 233 40.47 -35.32 4.56
C GLU A 233 41.08 -33.91 4.58
N GLN A 234 42.41 -33.79 4.57
CA GLN A 234 43.10 -32.51 4.43
C GLN A 234 42.83 -31.83 3.09
N LEU A 235 42.62 -32.59 2.01
CA LEU A 235 42.34 -32.06 0.68
C LEU A 235 40.90 -31.52 0.61
N GLU A 236 39.92 -32.31 1.04
CA GLU A 236 38.51 -31.90 1.11
C GLU A 236 38.32 -30.65 2.00
N MET A 237 39.02 -30.61 3.14
CA MET A 237 38.94 -29.47 4.05
C MET A 237 39.61 -28.21 3.48
N LYS A 238 40.69 -28.33 2.70
CA LYS A 238 41.29 -27.21 1.96
C LYS A 238 40.36 -26.68 0.87
N GLU A 239 39.66 -27.55 0.15
CA GLU A 239 38.68 -27.16 -0.86
C GLU A 239 37.51 -26.40 -0.22
N THR A 240 37.01 -26.88 0.92
CA THR A 240 35.94 -26.24 1.70
C THR A 240 36.37 -24.85 2.20
N TYR A 241 37.57 -24.76 2.78
CA TYR A 241 38.13 -23.49 3.26
C TYR A 241 38.36 -22.47 2.12
N THR A 242 38.81 -22.94 0.96
CA THR A 242 38.99 -22.09 -0.22
C THR A 242 37.65 -21.55 -0.73
N SER A 243 36.62 -22.41 -0.76
CA SER A 243 35.25 -22.02 -1.13
C SER A 243 34.66 -20.99 -0.16
N PHE A 244 34.93 -21.11 1.14
CA PHE A 244 34.53 -20.13 2.16
C PHE A 244 35.23 -18.78 1.97
N LEU A 245 36.56 -18.77 1.79
CA LEU A 245 37.30 -17.53 1.53
C LEU A 245 36.76 -16.80 0.29
N LYS A 246 36.40 -17.56 -0.75
CA LYS A 246 35.78 -17.03 -1.95
C LYS A 246 34.37 -16.49 -1.70
N TYR A 247 33.58 -17.16 -0.86
CA TYR A 247 32.26 -16.67 -0.42
C TYR A 247 32.34 -15.33 0.32
N GLU A 248 33.20 -15.24 1.34
CA GLU A 248 33.41 -14.00 2.11
C GLU A 248 33.96 -12.86 1.26
N TYR A 249 34.86 -13.18 0.32
CA TYR A 249 35.35 -12.24 -0.67
C TYR A 249 34.21 -11.61 -1.50
N TYR A 250 33.33 -12.44 -2.08
CA TYR A 250 32.19 -11.95 -2.87
C TYR A 250 31.14 -11.21 -2.05
N LYS A 251 30.85 -11.68 -0.83
CA LYS A 251 29.95 -10.99 0.10
C LYS A 251 30.47 -9.58 0.44
N LYS A 252 31.78 -9.45 0.65
CA LYS A 252 32.44 -8.17 0.90
C LYS A 252 32.47 -7.27 -0.35
N MET A 253 32.66 -7.84 -1.54
CA MET A 253 32.55 -7.09 -2.80
C MET A 253 31.15 -6.49 -2.98
N LEU A 254 30.09 -7.26 -2.71
CA LEU A 254 28.71 -6.75 -2.77
C LEU A 254 28.42 -5.66 -1.75
N SER A 255 28.88 -5.83 -0.51
CA SER A 255 28.65 -4.82 0.54
C SER A 255 29.35 -3.49 0.24
N ASN A 256 30.51 -3.55 -0.42
CA ASN A 256 31.34 -2.39 -0.71
C ASN A 256 31.14 -1.83 -2.13
N TYR A 257 30.29 -2.47 -2.95
CA TYR A 257 30.08 -2.12 -4.36
C TYR A 257 31.37 -2.08 -5.19
N ASP A 258 32.31 -2.97 -4.89
CA ASP A 258 33.66 -3.01 -5.46
C ASP A 258 33.69 -3.70 -6.84
N PHE A 259 33.05 -3.05 -7.82
CA PHE A 259 32.88 -3.59 -9.18
C PHE A 259 33.35 -2.62 -10.28
N PHE A 260 34.00 -1.52 -9.89
CA PHE A 260 34.50 -0.52 -10.82
C PHE A 260 35.98 -0.75 -11.12
N GLU A 261 36.35 -0.62 -12.38
CA GLU A 261 37.73 -0.74 -12.87
C GLU A 261 38.08 0.49 -13.70
N ASP A 262 39.36 0.85 -13.78
CA ASP A 262 39.80 1.94 -14.64
C ASP A 262 39.53 1.62 -16.11
N ARG A 263 38.94 2.57 -16.84
CA ARG A 263 38.89 2.51 -18.30
C ARG A 263 40.28 2.77 -18.83
N ASN A 264 40.95 1.71 -19.29
CA ASN A 264 42.10 1.83 -20.20
C ASN A 264 41.68 2.53 -21.50
#